data_AF-S4P729-F1
#
_entry.id   AF-S4P729-F1
#
_cell.length_a   1.000
_cell.length_b   1.000
_cell.length_c   1.000
_cell.angle_alpha   90.00
_cell.angle_beta   90.00
_cell.angle_gamma   90.00
#
_symmetry.space_group_name_H-M   'P 1'
#
loop_
_entity.id
_entity.type
_entity.pdbx_description
1 polymer ?
#
loop_
_entity_poly.entity_id
_entity_poly.type
_entity_poly.pdbx_seq_one_letter_code
_entity_poly.pdbx_strand_id
1 'polypeptide(L)'
;MDYSQVTTTCIRGNGRYYQGSMNVTETGLACQAWEAQHPHQHTRPPLVFPEVQNATNHCRNAGGEERKPWCYTMDPNVRWETCDIPSCANFTEEMDNINGPMIMENYFTPSFVLLLSVGGLGCILGIASVALLCHYFIKTHYSQ
;
A
#
# COMPACT_ATOMS: atom_id res chain seq x y z
N MET A 1 -21.90 -5.88 11.00
CA MET A 1 -20.71 -6.16 10.17
C MET A 1 -19.70 -5.07 10.43
N ASP A 2 -18.43 -5.43 10.60
CA ASP A 2 -17.34 -4.48 10.78
C ASP A 2 -16.88 -4.01 9.39
N TYR A 3 -17.32 -2.82 8.98
CA TYR A 3 -16.99 -2.24 7.69
C TYR A 3 -15.48 -1.96 7.53
N SER A 4 -14.72 -1.90 8.63
CA SER A 4 -13.29 -1.62 8.58
C SER A 4 -12.45 -2.74 7.93
N GLN A 5 -13.05 -3.93 7.75
CA GLN A 5 -12.40 -5.11 7.16
C GLN A 5 -12.67 -5.28 5.66
N VAL A 6 -13.57 -4.47 5.09
CA VAL A 6 -13.92 -4.53 3.66
C VAL A 6 -12.75 -4.03 2.82
N THR A 7 -12.41 -4.78 1.78
CA THR A 7 -11.28 -4.50 0.89
C THR A 7 -11.66 -4.76 -0.57
N THR A 8 -11.09 -4.01 -1.51
CA THR A 8 -11.43 -4.13 -2.94
C THR A 8 -10.25 -4.46 -3.84
N THR A 9 -9.03 -4.11 -3.43
CA THR A 9 -7.79 -4.34 -4.21
C THR A 9 -6.96 -5.50 -3.68
N CYS A 10 -7.16 -5.89 -2.43
CA CYS A 10 -6.31 -6.83 -1.69
C CYS A 10 -7.14 -7.68 -0.73
N ILE A 11 -6.59 -8.78 -0.21
CA ILE A 11 -7.24 -9.60 0.83
C ILE A 11 -6.58 -9.40 2.20
N ARG A 12 -7.40 -9.31 3.25
CA ARG A 12 -6.96 -9.47 4.65
C ARG A 12 -7.34 -10.86 5.15
N GLY A 13 -6.43 -11.53 5.86
CA GLY A 13 -6.65 -12.91 6.31
C GLY A 13 -6.99 -13.82 5.13
N ASN A 14 -8.16 -14.48 5.19
CA ASN A 14 -8.64 -15.34 4.11
C ASN A 14 -9.54 -14.63 3.07
N GLY A 15 -9.66 -13.31 3.12
CA GLY A 15 -10.45 -12.54 2.17
C GLY A 15 -11.96 -12.67 2.34
N ARG A 16 -12.44 -13.07 3.53
CA ARG A 16 -13.88 -13.14 3.85
C ARG A 16 -14.67 -11.89 3.43
N TYR A 17 -14.11 -10.70 3.68
CA TYR A 17 -14.76 -9.41 3.40
C TYR A 17 -14.27 -8.74 2.11
N TYR A 18 -13.60 -9.50 1.22
CA TYR A 18 -13.18 -8.97 -0.06
C TYR A 18 -14.38 -8.69 -0.97
N GLN A 19 -14.46 -7.47 -1.47
CA GLN A 19 -15.53 -6.97 -2.34
C GLN A 19 -15.00 -6.42 -3.68
N GLY A 20 -13.77 -6.75 -4.06
CA GLY A 20 -13.18 -6.32 -5.32
C GLY A 20 -13.82 -6.95 -6.56
N SER A 21 -13.26 -6.58 -7.71
CA SER A 21 -13.75 -6.97 -9.03
C SER A 21 -12.98 -8.12 -9.70
N MET A 22 -12.05 -8.75 -8.99
CA MET A 22 -11.32 -9.91 -9.53
C MET A 22 -12.30 -11.02 -9.93
N ASN A 23 -12.21 -11.50 -11.16
CA ASN A 23 -13.12 -12.51 -11.73
C ASN A 23 -12.38 -13.51 -12.63
N VAL A 24 -11.09 -13.70 -12.33
CA VAL A 24 -10.19 -14.65 -12.98
C VAL A 24 -9.47 -15.45 -11.90
N THR A 25 -9.34 -16.75 -12.10
CA THR A 25 -8.69 -17.67 -11.16
C THR A 25 -7.16 -17.55 -11.21
N GLU A 26 -6.46 -18.19 -10.27
CA GLU A 26 -4.99 -18.23 -10.23
C GLU A 26 -4.39 -18.80 -11.53
N THR A 27 -5.03 -19.79 -12.15
CA THR A 27 -4.60 -20.35 -13.44
C THR A 27 -5.12 -19.60 -14.67
N GLY A 28 -5.88 -18.50 -14.51
CA GLY A 28 -6.36 -17.68 -15.60
C GLY A 28 -7.73 -18.05 -16.15
N LEU A 29 -8.51 -18.89 -15.46
CA LEU A 29 -9.87 -19.25 -15.89
C LEU A 29 -10.85 -18.14 -15.56
N ALA A 30 -11.76 -17.84 -16.49
CA ALA A 30 -12.84 -16.89 -16.23
C ALA A 30 -13.83 -17.45 -15.20
N CYS A 31 -14.30 -16.60 -14.30
CA CYS A 31 -15.30 -16.99 -13.31
C CYS A 31 -16.72 -17.06 -13.90
N GLN A 32 -17.44 -18.12 -13.54
CA GLN A 32 -18.88 -18.26 -13.70
C GLN A 32 -19.62 -17.35 -12.72
N ALA A 33 -20.73 -16.75 -13.16
CA ALA A 33 -21.58 -15.94 -12.29
C ALA A 33 -22.20 -16.80 -11.17
N TRP A 34 -22.24 -16.27 -9.96
CA TRP A 34 -22.81 -16.94 -8.77
C TRP A 34 -24.31 -17.27 -8.90
N GLU A 35 -25.01 -16.68 -9.86
CA GLU A 35 -26.40 -16.98 -10.19
C GLU A 35 -26.55 -17.94 -11.38
N ALA A 36 -25.52 -18.06 -12.22
CA ALA A 36 -25.53 -18.98 -13.34
C ALA A 36 -25.46 -20.42 -12.82
N GLN A 37 -26.13 -21.33 -13.53
CA GLN A 37 -26.14 -22.77 -13.23
C GLN A 37 -25.37 -23.59 -14.28
N HIS A 38 -24.56 -22.92 -15.10
CA HIS A 38 -23.77 -23.51 -16.17
C HIS A 38 -22.41 -22.79 -16.27
N PRO A 39 -21.29 -23.53 -16.49
CA PRO A 39 -21.19 -24.98 -16.60
C PRO A 39 -21.44 -25.75 -15.30
N HIS A 40 -21.26 -25.12 -14.14
CA HIS A 40 -21.35 -25.78 -12.85
C HIS A 40 -22.66 -25.46 -12.15
N GLN A 41 -23.53 -26.46 -11.99
CA GLN A 41 -24.70 -26.31 -11.12
C GLN A 41 -24.26 -26.23 -9.66
N HIS A 42 -24.88 -25.34 -8.89
CA HIS A 42 -24.56 -25.16 -7.47
C HIS A 42 -25.71 -24.52 -6.69
N THR A 43 -25.78 -24.86 -5.41
CA THR A 43 -26.62 -24.12 -4.46
C THR A 43 -25.89 -22.83 -4.09
N ARG A 44 -26.55 -21.69 -4.31
CA ARG A 44 -25.99 -20.40 -3.90
C ARG A 44 -25.82 -20.39 -2.38
N PRO A 45 -24.70 -19.86 -1.85
CA PRO A 45 -24.55 -19.64 -0.41
C PRO A 45 -25.77 -18.86 0.12
N PRO A 46 -26.24 -19.15 1.35
CA PRO A 46 -27.38 -18.45 1.95
C PRO A 46 -27.27 -16.94 1.77
N LEU A 47 -28.39 -16.27 1.46
CA LEU A 47 -28.51 -14.80 1.32
C LEU A 47 -28.02 -14.00 2.54
N VAL A 48 -27.72 -14.68 3.64
CA VAL A 48 -27.07 -14.16 4.85
C VAL A 48 -25.63 -13.68 4.58
N PHE A 49 -25.02 -14.09 3.47
CA PHE A 49 -23.70 -13.61 3.03
C PHE A 49 -23.84 -12.47 1.99
N PRO A 50 -23.95 -11.19 2.41
CA PRO A 50 -24.10 -10.06 1.49
C PRO A 50 -22.90 -9.91 0.55
N GLU A 51 -21.76 -10.54 0.88
CA GLU A 51 -20.56 -10.55 0.06
C GLU A 51 -20.82 -11.13 -1.34
N VAL A 52 -21.76 -12.06 -1.47
CA VAL A 52 -22.16 -12.69 -2.74
C VAL A 52 -23.33 -11.97 -3.42
N GLN A 53 -24.03 -11.07 -2.72
CA GLN A 53 -25.32 -10.54 -3.19
C GLN A 53 -25.17 -9.73 -4.48
N ASN A 54 -24.11 -8.93 -4.57
CA ASN A 54 -23.79 -8.09 -5.73
C ASN A 54 -22.47 -8.48 -6.40
N ALA A 55 -22.01 -9.71 -6.21
CA ALA A 55 -20.72 -10.13 -6.69
C ALA A 55 -20.71 -10.50 -8.18
N THR A 56 -21.87 -10.67 -8.83
CA THR A 56 -21.98 -11.16 -10.22
C THR A 56 -21.17 -12.44 -10.46
N ASN A 57 -19.95 -12.34 -11.00
CA ASN A 57 -18.97 -13.43 -11.15
C ASN A 57 -17.63 -13.17 -10.46
N HIS A 58 -17.55 -12.17 -9.58
CA HIS A 58 -16.33 -11.79 -8.89
C HIS A 58 -16.02 -12.77 -7.74
N CYS A 59 -14.74 -12.98 -7.48
CA CYS A 59 -14.25 -13.90 -6.46
C CYS A 59 -14.71 -13.50 -5.06
N ARG A 60 -15.20 -14.46 -4.28
CA ARG A 60 -15.68 -14.25 -2.91
C ARG A 60 -15.28 -15.42 -2.02
N ASN A 61 -15.24 -15.18 -0.72
CA ASN A 61 -15.09 -16.23 0.27
C ASN A 61 -16.31 -16.20 1.22
N ALA A 62 -17.46 -16.57 0.67
CA ALA A 62 -18.72 -16.58 1.41
C ALA A 62 -18.61 -17.52 2.63
N GLY A 63 -19.00 -17.05 3.81
CA GLY A 63 -18.80 -17.80 5.06
C GLY A 63 -17.37 -17.76 5.62
N GLY A 64 -16.37 -17.45 4.79
CA GLY A 64 -14.97 -17.43 5.19
C GLY A 64 -14.43 -18.82 5.51
N GLU A 65 -14.97 -19.87 4.88
CA GLU A 65 -14.54 -21.26 5.10
C GLU A 65 -13.25 -21.57 4.35
N GLU A 66 -13.07 -20.97 3.17
CA GLU A 66 -11.89 -21.20 2.35
C GLU A 66 -10.71 -20.34 2.78
N ARG A 67 -9.52 -20.70 2.29
CA ARG A 67 -8.28 -19.97 2.61
C ARG A 67 -8.13 -18.65 1.84
N LYS A 68 -8.80 -18.52 0.69
CA LYS A 68 -8.78 -17.34 -0.19
C LYS A 68 -10.15 -17.17 -0.86
N PRO A 69 -10.46 -15.98 -1.41
CA PRO A 69 -11.58 -15.84 -2.33
C PRO A 69 -11.42 -16.76 -3.54
N TRP A 70 -12.54 -17.31 -3.98
CA TRP A 70 -12.63 -18.27 -5.06
C TRP A 70 -13.88 -17.98 -5.90
N CYS A 71 -13.99 -18.66 -7.03
CA CYS A 71 -15.20 -18.64 -7.85
C CYS A 71 -15.41 -20.01 -8.53
N TYR A 72 -16.63 -20.27 -8.97
CA TYR A 72 -16.88 -21.30 -9.98
C TYR A 72 -16.23 -20.88 -11.30
N THR A 73 -15.68 -21.80 -12.08
CA THR A 73 -14.99 -21.45 -13.34
C THR A 73 -15.89 -21.66 -14.55
N MET A 74 -15.55 -21.04 -15.68
CA MET A 74 -16.19 -21.29 -16.98
C MET A 74 -15.67 -22.56 -17.67
N ASP A 75 -14.64 -23.22 -17.14
CA ASP A 75 -14.14 -24.50 -17.66
C ASP A 75 -14.99 -25.66 -17.08
N PRO A 76 -15.66 -26.48 -17.92
CA PRO A 76 -16.46 -27.60 -17.46
C PRO A 76 -15.66 -28.68 -16.70
N ASN A 77 -14.33 -28.71 -16.83
CA ASN A 77 -13.46 -29.68 -16.14
C ASN A 77 -12.95 -29.17 -14.79
N VAL A 78 -13.01 -27.85 -14.54
CA VAL A 78 -12.54 -27.24 -13.29
C VAL A 78 -13.72 -26.59 -12.59
N ARG A 79 -14.30 -27.27 -11.60
CA ARG A 79 -15.53 -26.80 -10.94
C ARG A 79 -15.39 -25.42 -10.31
N TRP A 80 -14.33 -25.23 -9.55
CA TRP A 80 -14.04 -23.98 -8.84
C TRP A 80 -12.54 -23.89 -8.60
N GLU A 81 -12.05 -22.67 -8.38
CA GLU A 81 -10.65 -22.43 -8.10
C GLU A 81 -10.49 -21.11 -7.32
N THR A 82 -9.39 -20.99 -6.59
CA THR A 82 -8.97 -19.75 -5.93
C THR A 82 -8.58 -18.68 -6.94
N CYS A 83 -8.72 -17.42 -6.52
CA CYS A 83 -8.30 -16.27 -7.31
C CYS A 83 -7.00 -15.68 -6.78
N ASP A 84 -6.15 -15.20 -7.70
CA ASP A 84 -4.87 -14.61 -7.34
C ASP A 84 -5.04 -13.17 -6.88
N ILE A 85 -5.53 -13.00 -5.64
CA ILE A 85 -5.68 -11.68 -5.05
C ILE A 85 -4.56 -11.48 -4.03
N PRO A 86 -3.72 -10.43 -4.20
CA PRO A 86 -2.62 -10.15 -3.29
C PRO A 86 -3.08 -9.83 -1.86
N SER A 87 -2.25 -10.21 -0.89
CA SER A 87 -2.46 -9.85 0.53
C SER A 87 -2.27 -8.36 0.74
N CYS A 88 -3.12 -7.70 1.52
CA CYS A 88 -2.98 -6.29 1.87
C CYS A 88 -1.65 -5.97 2.58
N ALA A 89 -1.06 -6.95 3.28
CA ALA A 89 0.26 -6.79 3.89
C ALA A 89 1.41 -6.84 2.87
N ASN A 90 1.17 -7.39 1.68
CA ASN A 90 2.18 -7.46 0.62
C ASN A 90 2.15 -6.20 -0.27
N PHE A 91 1.08 -5.41 -0.24
CA PHE A 91 1.04 -4.10 -0.93
C PHE A 91 2.00 -3.09 -0.31
N THR A 92 2.33 -3.22 0.97
CA THR A 92 3.39 -2.42 1.57
C THR A 92 4.75 -2.83 1.02
N GLU A 93 4.99 -4.12 0.73
CA GLU A 93 6.28 -4.58 0.20
C GLU A 93 6.51 -4.24 -1.29
N GLU A 94 5.45 -4.22 -2.11
CA GLU A 94 5.54 -3.80 -3.52
C GLU A 94 5.54 -2.28 -3.68
N MET A 95 4.79 -1.54 -2.86
CA MET A 95 4.78 -0.08 -2.91
C MET A 95 6.02 0.55 -2.23
N ASP A 96 6.70 -0.18 -1.35
CA ASP A 96 8.04 0.14 -0.82
C ASP A 96 9.17 -0.16 -1.82
N ASN A 97 8.90 -0.89 -2.92
CA ASN A 97 9.90 -1.13 -3.98
C ASN A 97 9.88 -0.08 -5.10
N ILE A 98 8.79 0.69 -5.24
CA ILE A 98 8.73 1.84 -6.17
C ILE A 98 9.09 3.13 -5.44
N ASN A 99 8.78 3.21 -4.14
CA ASN A 99 9.29 4.25 -3.25
C ASN A 99 10.07 3.57 -2.13
N GLY A 100 11.34 3.23 -2.38
CA GLY A 100 12.25 2.87 -1.30
C GLY A 100 12.07 3.87 -0.15
N PRO A 101 12.06 3.42 1.12
CA PRO A 101 11.73 4.30 2.22
C PRO A 101 12.71 5.47 2.17
N MET A 102 12.21 6.71 2.09
CA MET A 102 13.03 7.88 2.35
C MET A 102 13.38 7.81 3.84
N ILE A 103 14.39 7.00 4.14
CA ILE A 103 14.85 6.69 5.48
C ILE A 103 15.38 7.99 6.07
N MET A 104 14.56 8.64 6.91
CA MET A 104 14.94 9.81 7.70
C MET A 104 16.04 9.49 8.72
N GLU A 105 16.35 8.20 8.94
CA GLU A 105 17.51 7.77 9.75
C GLU A 105 18.84 8.28 9.18
N ASN A 106 18.94 8.55 7.87
CA ASN A 106 20.16 9.12 7.28
C ASN A 106 20.34 10.62 7.58
N TYR A 107 19.27 11.34 7.93
CA TYR A 107 19.32 12.77 8.22
C TYR A 107 19.67 13.07 9.70
N PHE A 108 19.35 12.13 10.60
CA PHE A 108 19.68 12.21 12.03
C PHE A 108 20.95 11.44 12.40
N THR A 109 21.81 11.10 11.43
CA THR A 109 23.11 10.52 11.77
C THR A 109 23.93 11.56 12.56
N PRO A 110 24.63 11.14 13.64
CA PRO A 110 25.47 12.04 14.42
C PRO A 110 26.45 12.82 13.55
N SER A 111 26.95 12.22 12.48
CA SER A 111 27.86 12.83 11.52
C SER A 111 27.23 13.99 10.75
N PHE A 112 25.99 13.86 10.29
CA PHE A 112 25.32 14.92 9.52
C PHE A 112 24.94 16.12 10.39
N VAL A 113 24.49 15.88 11.62
CA VAL A 113 24.22 16.93 12.63
C VAL A 113 25.51 17.69 12.98
N LEU A 114 26.65 16.99 13.06
CA LEU A 114 27.95 17.62 13.28
C LEU A 114 28.37 18.51 12.10
N LEU A 115 28.14 18.07 10.85
CA LEU A 115 28.48 18.88 9.67
C LEU A 115 27.66 20.18 9.60
N LEU A 116 26.36 20.12 9.90
CA LEU A 116 25.50 21.30 9.89
C LEU A 116 25.87 22.29 11.01
N SER A 117 26.20 21.80 12.20
CA SER A 117 26.60 22.66 13.32
C SER A 117 27.95 23.33 13.11
N VAL A 118 28.95 22.60 12.57
CA VAL A 118 30.26 23.17 12.23
C VAL A 118 30.15 24.18 11.09
N GLY A 119 29.37 23.87 10.04
CA GLY A 119 29.12 24.79 8.93
C GLY A 119 28.45 26.08 9.39
N GLY A 120 27.41 25.97 10.22
CA GLY A 120 26.69 27.13 10.78
C GLY A 120 27.59 28.04 11.61
N LEU A 121 28.41 27.47 12.51
CA LEU A 121 29.37 28.23 13.32
C LEU A 121 30.42 28.92 12.46
N GLY A 122 30.93 28.26 11.41
CA GLY A 122 31.88 28.84 10.48
C GLY A 122 31.33 30.08 9.76
N CYS A 123 30.08 30.03 9.30
CA CYS A 123 29.41 31.18 8.67
C CYS A 123 29.25 32.35 9.64
N ILE A 124 28.87 32.08 10.90
CA ILE A 124 28.68 33.13 11.92
C ILE A 124 30.01 33.84 12.22
N LEU A 125 31.09 33.09 12.41
CA LEU A 125 32.42 33.66 12.65
C LEU A 125 32.92 34.46 11.45
N GLY A 126 32.66 33.97 10.23
CA GLY A 126 32.97 34.69 8.99
C GLY A 126 32.26 36.04 8.91
N ILE A 127 30.94 36.06 9.10
CA ILE A 127 30.12 37.28 9.08
C ILE A 127 30.59 38.26 10.17
N ALA A 128 30.86 37.78 11.38
CA ALA A 128 31.37 38.61 12.46
C ALA A 128 32.73 39.25 12.12
N SER A 129 33.64 38.48 11.52
CA SER A 129 34.96 38.99 11.12
C SER A 129 34.87 40.08 10.05
N VAL A 130 34.02 39.89 9.03
CA VAL A 130 33.77 40.90 7.99
C VAL A 130 33.11 42.15 8.58
N ALA A 131 32.12 41.99 9.45
CA ALA A 131 31.49 43.13 10.12
C ALA A 131 32.48 43.93 10.98
N LEU A 132 33.38 43.25 11.71
CA LEU A 132 34.43 43.89 12.50
C LEU A 132 35.46 44.61 11.62
N LEU A 133 35.86 44.01 10.50
CA LEU A 133 36.75 44.66 9.53
C LEU A 133 36.08 45.88 8.91
N CYS A 134 34.82 45.78 8.47
CA CYS A 134 34.06 46.92 7.98
C CYS A 134 33.94 48.03 9.02
N HIS A 135 33.63 47.70 10.28
CA HIS A 135 33.55 48.67 11.36
C HIS A 135 34.92 49.32 11.63
N TYR A 136 36.01 48.55 11.57
CA TYR A 136 37.37 49.06 11.69
C TYR A 136 37.74 50.01 10.54
N PHE A 137 37.42 49.64 9.29
CA PHE A 137 37.65 50.47 8.11
C PHE A 137 36.82 51.76 8.15
N ILE A 138 35.55 51.70 8.52
CA ILE A 138 34.70 52.90 8.69
C ILE A 138 35.30 53.80 9.78
N LYS A 139 35.64 53.25 10.95
CA LYS A 139 36.22 54.04 12.05
C LYS A 139 37.54 54.72 11.66
N THR A 140 38.40 54.04 10.89
CA THR A 140 39.67 54.60 10.43
C THR A 140 39.47 55.66 9.34
N HIS A 141 38.47 55.51 8.46
CA HIS A 141 38.16 56.49 7.42
C HIS A 141 37.51 57.78 7.94
N TYR A 142 36.78 57.73 9.06
CA TYR A 142 36.15 58.89 9.71
C TYR A 142 37.03 59.58 10.76
N SER A 143 38.22 59.03 11.06
CA SER A 143 39.18 59.58 12.03
C SER A 143 40.28 60.44 11.37
N GLN A 144 40.13 60.75 10.07
CA GLN A 144 40.98 61.66 9.29
C GLN A 144 40.17 62.90 8.92
#